data_AF-A0AAW1MKA7-F1
#
_entry.id   AF-A0AAW1MKA7-F1
#
_cell.length_a   1.000
_cell.length_b   1.000
_cell.length_c   1.000
_cell.angle_alpha   90.00
_cell.angle_beta   90.00
_cell.angle_gamma   90.00
#
_symmetry.space_group_name_H-M   'P 1'
#
loop_
_entity.id
_entity.type
_entity.pdbx_description
1 polymer ?
#
loop_
_entity_poly.entity_id
_entity_poly.type
_entity_poly.pdbx_seq_one_letter_code
_entity_poly.pdbx_strand_id
1 'polypeptide(L)'
;MIFHDIHIETDRFRDEQAGAMLAIEAKCEPELRTVSLIEKKDPTILYLPSCTRIERCGGCCNHDLLECQPTETETVNVMIYKASHKGGNNLKDAGKELIAVEKHKSCKCNCKLKESDCSPTQVYDKENCRCSCRNTDEEQKCGKENSAKQWNPNTCTCQCREEVKCTTGSIFDLSQCKCVIKQVRTRKAEQRDINDH
;
A
#
# COMPACT_ATOMS: atom_id res chain seq x y z
N MET A 1 35.32 -7.05 2.94
CA MET A 1 34.77 -8.23 3.62
C MET A 1 35.17 -8.14 5.07
N ILE A 2 34.28 -7.68 5.94
CA ILE A 2 34.47 -7.71 7.40
C ILE A 2 33.10 -8.08 7.97
N PHE A 3 32.89 -9.38 8.22
CA PHE A 3 31.80 -9.83 9.09
C PHE A 3 32.25 -9.48 10.52
N HIS A 4 31.48 -8.66 11.22
CA HIS A 4 31.62 -8.54 12.67
C HIS A 4 30.81 -9.66 13.30
N ASP A 5 31.52 -10.61 13.92
CA ASP A 5 30.95 -11.63 14.80
C ASP A 5 30.25 -10.96 15.97
N ILE A 6 28.94 -11.16 16.10
CA ILE A 6 28.19 -10.78 17.29
C ILE A 6 28.35 -11.92 18.30
N HIS A 7 29.27 -11.75 19.25
CA HIS A 7 29.34 -12.58 20.44
C HIS A 7 28.24 -12.15 21.41
N ILE A 8 27.22 -13.00 21.59
CA ILE A 8 26.21 -12.83 22.64
C ILE A 8 26.78 -13.46 23.91
N GLU A 9 27.22 -12.63 24.86
CA GLU A 9 27.53 -13.08 26.23
C GLU A 9 26.22 -13.48 26.93
N THR A 10 26.10 -14.76 27.25
CA THR A 10 24.96 -15.33 27.96
C THR A 10 25.15 -15.17 29.47
N ASP A 11 24.80 -13.99 29.99
CA ASP A 11 24.77 -13.78 31.44
C ASP A 11 23.45 -14.27 32.05
N ARG A 12 23.57 -14.83 33.26
CA ARG A 12 22.63 -15.75 33.94
C ARG A 12 21.22 -15.18 34.12
N PHE A 13 20.28 -15.59 33.26
CA PHE A 13 18.85 -15.50 33.55
C PHE A 13 18.29 -16.88 33.94
N ARG A 14 17.52 -16.84 35.02
CA ARG A 14 16.95 -17.97 35.77
C ARG A 14 16.13 -18.89 34.87
N ASP A 15 16.35 -20.18 35.08
CA ASP A 15 15.77 -21.36 34.42
C ASP A 15 14.22 -21.30 34.28
N GLU A 16 13.71 -20.91 33.10
CA GLU A 16 12.29 -21.04 32.71
C GLU A 16 12.12 -21.44 31.22
N GLN A 17 13.18 -21.90 30.55
CA GLN A 17 13.16 -22.31 29.13
C GLN A 17 13.55 -23.78 28.91
N ALA A 18 13.38 -24.61 29.94
CA ALA A 18 13.52 -26.06 29.82
C ALA A 18 12.40 -26.62 28.93
N GLY A 19 12.60 -26.60 27.61
CA GLY A 19 11.67 -27.09 26.59
C GLY A 19 11.47 -26.18 25.38
N ALA A 20 12.05 -24.96 25.37
CA ALA A 20 11.94 -24.08 24.22
C ALA A 20 12.84 -24.59 23.07
N MET A 21 12.24 -24.90 21.92
CA MET A 21 12.96 -25.17 20.68
C MET A 21 13.19 -23.86 19.94
N LEU A 22 14.34 -23.72 19.28
CA LEU A 22 14.57 -22.62 18.34
C LEU A 22 13.56 -22.73 17.19
N ALA A 23 12.91 -21.62 16.87
CA ALA A 23 12.00 -21.54 15.74
C ALA A 23 12.78 -21.71 14.43
N ILE A 24 12.21 -22.48 13.50
CA ILE A 24 12.70 -22.58 12.12
C ILE A 24 11.93 -21.54 11.30
N GLU A 25 12.67 -20.69 10.60
CA GLU A 25 12.07 -19.69 9.70
C GLU A 25 11.25 -20.40 8.60
N ALA A 26 10.00 -20.00 8.44
CA ALA A 26 9.18 -20.42 7.32
C ALA A 26 9.63 -19.64 6.08
N LYS A 27 10.31 -20.33 5.16
CA LYS A 27 10.83 -19.70 3.93
C LYS A 27 9.69 -19.25 3.02
N CYS A 28 9.94 -18.19 2.25
CA CYS A 28 8.99 -17.74 1.24
C CYS A 28 8.96 -18.70 0.04
N GLU A 29 8.03 -19.65 0.06
CA GLU A 29 7.87 -20.69 -0.96
C GLU A 29 6.40 -21.09 -1.16
N PRO A 30 6.06 -21.78 -2.25
CA PRO A 30 4.71 -22.32 -2.44
C PRO A 30 4.39 -23.38 -1.38
N GLU A 31 3.30 -23.18 -0.64
CA GLU A 31 2.79 -24.08 0.39
C GLU A 31 1.36 -24.51 0.04
N LEU A 32 0.96 -25.73 0.40
CA LEU A 32 -0.43 -26.17 0.25
C LEU A 32 -1.33 -25.39 1.21
N ARG A 33 -2.18 -24.51 0.66
CA ARG A 33 -3.17 -23.75 1.42
C ARG A 33 -4.59 -24.08 0.97
N THR A 34 -5.52 -23.95 1.91
CA THR A 34 -6.94 -24.13 1.62
C THR A 34 -7.46 -22.93 0.83
N VAL A 35 -7.98 -23.17 -0.37
CA VAL A 35 -8.60 -22.16 -1.23
C VAL A 35 -10.08 -22.50 -1.39
N SER A 36 -10.96 -21.52 -1.20
CA SER A 36 -12.39 -21.71 -1.45
C SER A 36 -12.64 -21.78 -2.95
N LEU A 37 -13.46 -22.75 -3.38
CA LEU A 37 -13.75 -22.98 -4.79
C LEU A 37 -14.93 -22.14 -5.31
N ILE A 38 -15.73 -21.58 -4.40
CA ILE A 38 -16.96 -20.87 -4.72
C ILE A 38 -16.92 -19.50 -4.04
N GLU A 39 -16.76 -18.44 -4.83
CA GLU A 39 -16.75 -17.06 -4.32
C GLU A 39 -18.15 -16.61 -3.88
N LYS A 40 -19.19 -17.01 -4.62
CA LYS A 40 -20.59 -16.67 -4.35
C LYS A 40 -21.41 -17.94 -4.23
N LYS A 41 -21.81 -18.28 -3.00
CA LYS A 41 -22.62 -19.47 -2.74
C LYS A 41 -24.08 -19.19 -3.03
N ASP A 42 -24.66 -19.92 -3.97
CA ASP A 42 -26.12 -20.02 -4.09
C ASP A 42 -26.64 -20.81 -2.87
N PRO A 43 -27.53 -20.26 -2.04
CA PRO A 43 -28.04 -20.94 -0.84
C PRO A 43 -28.88 -22.19 -1.16
N THR A 44 -29.33 -22.35 -2.41
CA THR A 44 -30.13 -23.49 -2.86
C THR A 44 -29.29 -24.65 -3.41
N ILE A 45 -27.98 -24.44 -3.60
CA ILE A 45 -27.03 -25.38 -4.17
C ILE A 45 -25.93 -25.70 -3.16
N LEU A 46 -25.76 -26.98 -2.87
CA LEU A 46 -24.62 -27.51 -2.15
C LEU A 46 -23.47 -27.81 -3.12
N TYR A 47 -22.30 -27.24 -2.86
CA TYR A 47 -21.07 -27.44 -3.63
C TYR A 47 -20.09 -28.33 -2.85
N LEU A 48 -19.65 -29.43 -3.46
CA LEU A 48 -18.79 -30.43 -2.82
C LEU A 48 -17.55 -30.76 -3.68
N PRO A 49 -16.33 -30.63 -3.13
CA PRO A 49 -16.00 -29.96 -1.88
C PRO A 49 -16.17 -28.42 -2.00
N SER A 50 -16.30 -27.73 -0.87
CA SER A 50 -16.41 -26.25 -0.82
C SER A 50 -15.06 -25.52 -0.90
N CYS A 51 -13.97 -26.26 -0.64
CA CYS A 51 -12.60 -25.80 -0.72
C CYS A 51 -11.68 -26.96 -1.14
N THR A 52 -10.52 -26.63 -1.69
CA THR A 52 -9.45 -27.60 -1.96
C THR A 52 -8.10 -27.06 -1.52
N ARG A 53 -7.06 -27.90 -1.55
CA ARG A 53 -5.68 -27.48 -1.30
C ARG A 53 -4.99 -27.17 -2.61
N ILE A 54 -4.44 -25.96 -2.74
CA ILE A 54 -3.63 -25.51 -3.87
C ILE A 54 -2.37 -24.83 -3.34
N GLU A 55 -1.27 -24.95 -4.07
CA GLU A 55 -0.03 -24.26 -3.75
C GLU A 55 -0.23 -22.75 -3.86
N ARG A 56 -0.01 -22.05 -2.75
CA ARG A 56 -0.05 -20.59 -2.62
C ARG A 56 1.19 -20.14 -1.88
N CYS A 57 1.67 -18.94 -2.20
CA CYS A 57 2.85 -18.40 -1.55
C CYS A 57 2.60 -18.25 -0.05
N GLY A 58 3.56 -18.72 0.73
CA GLY A 58 3.52 -18.74 2.18
C GLY A 58 4.88 -18.47 2.80
N GLY A 59 4.98 -18.63 4.11
CA GLY A 59 6.17 -18.26 4.87
C GLY A 59 6.30 -16.76 5.20
N CYS A 60 7.49 -16.39 5.64
CA CYS A 60 7.82 -15.09 6.21
C CYS A 60 8.88 -14.36 5.36
N CYS A 61 8.92 -13.04 5.52
CA CYS A 61 9.96 -12.18 4.99
C CYS A 61 10.57 -11.38 6.13
N ASN A 62 11.87 -11.09 6.06
CA ASN A 62 12.63 -10.47 7.16
C ASN A 62 12.41 -8.96 7.32
N HIS A 63 11.43 -8.36 6.62
CA HIS A 63 11.13 -6.94 6.69
C HIS A 63 9.64 -6.66 6.51
N ASP A 64 9.09 -5.74 7.30
CA ASP A 64 7.64 -5.44 7.33
C ASP A 64 7.10 -4.84 6.03
N LEU A 65 7.96 -4.20 5.23
CA LEU A 65 7.61 -3.68 3.91
C LEU A 65 7.50 -4.77 2.84
N LEU A 66 7.95 -5.99 3.14
CA LEU A 66 7.95 -7.11 2.21
C LEU A 66 6.83 -8.10 2.52
N GLU A 67 6.37 -8.78 1.49
CA GLU A 67 5.40 -9.88 1.57
C GLU A 67 5.81 -10.99 0.62
N CYS A 68 5.53 -12.24 0.99
CA CYS A 68 5.79 -13.38 0.12
C CYS A 68 4.74 -13.44 -0.98
N GLN A 69 5.15 -13.05 -2.20
CA GLN A 69 4.28 -12.89 -3.35
C GLN A 69 4.66 -13.86 -4.48
N PRO A 70 3.70 -14.28 -5.33
CA PRO A 70 3.98 -15.12 -6.47
C PRO A 70 4.84 -14.41 -7.52
N THR A 71 5.83 -15.12 -8.04
CA THR A 71 6.60 -14.69 -9.22
C THR A 71 6.19 -15.42 -10.49
N GLU A 72 5.56 -16.58 -10.35
CA GLU A 72 5.00 -17.35 -11.45
C GLU A 72 3.73 -18.06 -10.96
N THR A 73 2.68 -18.01 -11.78
CA THR A 73 1.40 -18.67 -11.50
C THR A 73 0.95 -19.53 -12.69
N GLU A 74 0.10 -20.51 -12.41
CA GLU A 74 -0.64 -21.27 -13.41
C GLU A 74 -2.09 -21.43 -12.98
N THR A 75 -2.97 -21.62 -13.96
CA THR A 75 -4.36 -21.95 -13.71
C THR A 75 -4.55 -23.46 -13.75
N VAL A 76 -5.10 -24.02 -12.68
CA VAL A 76 -5.45 -25.43 -12.59
C VAL A 76 -6.97 -25.57 -12.54
N ASN A 77 -7.49 -26.49 -13.33
CA ASN A 77 -8.91 -26.80 -13.36
C ASN A 77 -9.23 -27.92 -12.38
N VAL A 78 -10.15 -27.68 -11.45
CA VAL A 78 -10.64 -28.66 -10.49
C VAL A 78 -12.12 -28.92 -10.70
N MET A 79 -12.56 -30.14 -10.46
CA MET A 79 -13.96 -30.53 -10.65
C MET A 79 -14.66 -30.61 -9.29
N ILE A 80 -15.85 -30.01 -9.22
CA ILE A 80 -16.73 -30.06 -8.05
C ILE A 80 -18.08 -30.65 -8.43
N TYR A 81 -18.79 -31.14 -7.43
CA TYR A 81 -20.17 -31.61 -7.54
C TYR A 81 -21.13 -30.54 -7.03
N LYS A 82 -22.26 -30.40 -7.71
CA LYS A 82 -23.39 -29.60 -7.30
C LYS A 82 -24.54 -30.50 -6.91
N ALA A 83 -25.23 -30.15 -5.84
CA ALA A 83 -26.45 -30.82 -5.45
C ALA A 83 -27.49 -29.78 -5.04
N SER A 84 -28.75 -29.96 -5.43
CA SER A 84 -29.81 -28.95 -5.23
C SER A 84 -30.99 -29.51 -4.45
N HIS A 85 -31.64 -28.64 -3.69
CA HIS A 85 -32.85 -28.99 -2.93
C HIS A 85 -34.11 -28.62 -3.73
N LYS A 86 -34.39 -29.38 -4.81
CA LYS A 86 -35.61 -29.20 -5.63
C LYS A 86 -36.79 -30.00 -5.04
N GLY A 87 -37.36 -29.49 -3.95
CA GLY A 87 -38.63 -29.92 -3.34
C GLY A 87 -38.60 -31.27 -2.61
N GLY A 88 -38.84 -31.26 -1.29
CA GLY A 88 -38.78 -32.42 -0.39
C GLY A 88 -37.40 -32.64 0.24
N ASN A 89 -37.28 -33.44 1.32
CA ASN A 89 -36.07 -33.63 2.14
C ASN A 89 -34.87 -34.32 1.43
N ASN A 90 -34.90 -34.48 0.10
CA ASN A 90 -33.90 -35.23 -0.64
C ASN A 90 -33.04 -34.29 -1.50
N LEU A 91 -31.73 -34.33 -1.25
CA LEU A 91 -30.73 -33.63 -2.05
C LEU A 91 -30.58 -34.34 -3.41
N LYS A 92 -30.77 -33.62 -4.51
CA LYS A 92 -30.65 -34.17 -5.87
C LYS A 92 -29.34 -33.77 -6.51
N ASP A 93 -28.70 -34.70 -7.21
CA ASP A 93 -27.53 -34.42 -8.05
C ASP A 93 -27.88 -33.33 -9.09
N ALA A 94 -27.12 -32.25 -9.09
CA ALA A 94 -27.25 -31.11 -10.00
C ALA A 94 -26.07 -31.02 -10.99
N GLY A 95 -25.23 -32.05 -11.06
CA GLY A 95 -24.14 -32.21 -12.01
C GLY A 95 -22.78 -31.79 -11.47
N LYS A 96 -21.78 -31.83 -12.35
CA LYS A 96 -20.41 -31.44 -12.05
C LYS A 96 -20.10 -30.07 -12.66
N GLU A 97 -19.22 -29.33 -12.03
CA GLU A 97 -18.73 -28.04 -12.50
C GLU A 97 -17.20 -28.01 -12.43
N LEU A 98 -16.59 -27.32 -13.39
CA LEU A 98 -15.15 -27.24 -13.52
C LEU A 98 -14.74 -25.81 -13.18
N ILE A 99 -13.94 -25.66 -12.12
CA ILE A 99 -13.54 -24.39 -11.54
C ILE A 99 -12.05 -24.18 -11.83
N ALA A 100 -11.73 -23.03 -12.43
CA ALA A 100 -10.35 -22.58 -12.60
C ALA A 100 -9.85 -21.97 -11.28
N VAL A 101 -8.71 -22.46 -10.79
CA VAL A 101 -8.09 -21.98 -9.55
C VAL A 101 -6.63 -21.63 -9.84
N GLU A 102 -6.20 -20.47 -9.36
CA GLU A 102 -4.80 -20.06 -9.44
C GLU A 102 -3.92 -20.86 -8.48
N LYS A 103 -2.81 -21.36 -9.01
CA LYS A 103 -1.74 -22.09 -8.32
C LYS A 103 -0.42 -21.33 -8.50
N HIS A 104 0.33 -21.14 -7.41
CA HIS A 104 1.62 -20.44 -7.45
C HIS A 104 2.74 -21.47 -7.66
N LYS A 105 3.64 -21.21 -8.62
CA LYS A 105 4.80 -22.08 -8.92
C LYS A 105 6.08 -21.65 -8.23
N SER A 106 6.25 -20.36 -8.06
CA SER A 106 7.42 -19.77 -7.42
C SER A 106 7.04 -18.51 -6.66
N CYS A 107 7.78 -18.24 -5.58
CA CYS A 107 7.50 -17.14 -4.66
C CYS A 107 8.79 -16.38 -4.35
N LYS A 108 8.67 -15.08 -4.11
CA LYS A 108 9.74 -14.23 -3.59
C LYS A 108 9.17 -13.18 -2.64
N CYS A 109 10.01 -12.75 -1.70
CA CYS A 109 9.73 -11.56 -0.92
C CYS A 109 9.82 -10.33 -1.83
N ASN A 110 8.69 -9.67 -2.03
CA ASN A 110 8.57 -8.44 -2.81
C ASN A 110 7.92 -7.35 -1.96
N CYS A 111 8.07 -6.09 -2.39
CA CYS A 111 7.43 -4.96 -1.72
C CYS A 111 5.90 -5.11 -1.72
N LYS A 112 5.30 -4.84 -0.56
CA LYS A 112 3.84 -4.72 -0.43
C LYS A 112 3.31 -3.57 -1.29
N LEU A 113 4.00 -2.43 -1.21
CA LEU A 113 3.74 -1.25 -2.02
C LEU A 113 4.22 -1.48 -3.45
N LYS A 114 3.36 -1.18 -4.43
CA LYS A 114 3.65 -1.28 -5.85
C LYS A 114 3.81 0.11 -6.46
N GLU A 115 4.44 0.17 -7.62
CA GLU A 115 4.56 1.41 -8.38
C GLU A 115 3.19 2.03 -8.72
N SER A 116 2.17 1.19 -8.96
CA SER A 116 0.78 1.63 -9.19
C SER A 116 0.13 2.31 -7.99
N ASP A 117 0.67 2.10 -6.78
CA ASP A 117 0.16 2.71 -5.56
C ASP A 117 0.75 4.11 -5.33
N CYS A 118 1.79 4.48 -6.08
CA CYS A 118 2.35 5.82 -6.05
C CYS A 118 1.47 6.81 -6.80
N SER A 119 1.39 8.04 -6.27
CA SER A 119 0.77 9.16 -7.00
C SER A 119 1.56 9.51 -8.27
N PRO A 120 0.94 10.15 -9.27
CA PRO A 120 1.64 10.58 -10.49
C PRO A 120 2.83 11.54 -10.27
N THR A 121 2.88 12.21 -9.12
CA THR A 121 3.95 13.13 -8.73
C THR A 121 5.11 12.45 -7.99
N GLN A 122 4.94 11.19 -7.60
CA GLN A 122 5.95 10.40 -6.90
C GLN A 122 6.67 9.45 -7.84
N VAL A 123 7.82 8.96 -7.38
CA VAL A 123 8.60 7.90 -8.01
C VAL A 123 8.72 6.74 -7.04
N TYR A 124 8.48 5.55 -7.56
CA TYR A 124 8.65 4.33 -6.82
C TYR A 124 10.14 3.97 -6.66
N ASP A 125 10.58 3.88 -5.41
CA ASP A 125 11.90 3.42 -5.00
C ASP A 125 11.81 1.94 -4.60
N LYS A 126 12.22 1.08 -5.53
CA LYS A 126 12.12 -0.38 -5.41
C LYS A 126 12.99 -0.96 -4.29
N GLU A 127 14.15 -0.37 -4.04
CA GLU A 127 15.10 -0.86 -3.03
C GLU A 127 14.56 -0.65 -1.61
N ASN A 128 13.85 0.46 -1.40
CA ASN A 128 13.28 0.84 -0.10
C ASN A 128 11.77 0.62 0.00
N CYS A 129 11.14 0.00 -1.01
CA CYS A 129 9.70 -0.26 -1.07
C CYS A 129 8.83 0.97 -0.74
N ARG A 130 9.16 2.15 -1.28
CA ARG A 130 8.48 3.41 -0.95
C ARG A 130 8.22 4.29 -2.16
N CYS A 131 7.22 5.14 -2.08
CA CYS A 131 7.04 6.26 -3.01
C CYS A 131 7.80 7.48 -2.47
N SER A 132 8.53 8.16 -3.35
CA SER A 132 9.33 9.35 -3.00
C SER A 132 9.09 10.49 -3.97
N CYS A 133 9.11 11.72 -3.47
CA CYS A 133 9.02 12.92 -4.30
C CYS A 133 10.39 13.24 -4.92
N ARG A 134 10.41 13.65 -6.20
CA ARG A 134 11.67 14.06 -6.86
C ARG A 134 12.17 15.43 -6.39
N ASN A 135 11.26 16.33 -6.04
CA ASN A 135 11.52 17.72 -5.65
C ASN A 135 11.89 17.86 -4.16
N THR A 136 12.94 17.16 -3.75
CA THR A 136 13.44 17.17 -2.36
C THR A 136 13.91 18.56 -1.90
N ASP A 137 14.40 19.40 -2.82
CA ASP A 137 14.78 20.78 -2.51
C ASP A 137 13.58 21.64 -2.06
N GLU A 138 12.41 21.44 -2.68
CA GLU A 138 11.17 22.15 -2.30
C GLU A 138 10.66 21.66 -0.95
N GLU A 139 10.71 20.34 -0.70
CA GLU A 139 10.36 19.73 0.59
C GLU A 139 11.18 20.33 1.73
N GLN A 140 12.50 20.43 1.55
CA GLN A 140 13.40 20.97 2.56
C GLN A 140 13.17 22.47 2.83
N LYS A 141 12.80 23.24 1.81
CA LYS A 141 12.56 24.68 1.94
C LYS A 141 11.18 24.98 2.52
N CYS A 142 10.18 24.14 2.23
CA CYS A 142 8.77 24.37 2.56
C CYS A 142 8.53 24.79 4.01
N GLY A 143 9.13 24.08 4.97
CA GLY A 143 8.98 24.38 6.41
C GLY A 143 9.99 25.39 6.96
N LYS A 144 11.10 25.65 6.24
CA LYS A 144 12.15 26.59 6.68
C LYS A 144 11.80 28.04 6.36
N GLU A 145 11.18 28.26 5.21
CA GLU A 145 10.87 29.62 4.72
C GLU A 145 9.61 30.20 5.38
N ASN A 146 8.64 29.37 5.74
CA ASN A 146 7.40 29.82 6.36
C ASN A 146 6.80 28.72 7.25
N SER A 147 6.66 28.97 8.54
CA SER A 147 6.07 28.02 9.50
C SER A 147 4.58 27.74 9.26
N ALA A 148 3.89 28.59 8.48
CA ALA A 148 2.51 28.37 8.05
C ALA A 148 2.39 27.41 6.85
N LYS A 149 3.52 26.98 6.26
CA LYS A 149 3.57 26.00 5.18
C LYS A 149 3.93 24.61 5.69
N GLN A 150 3.46 23.59 4.99
CA GLN A 150 3.73 22.19 5.26
C GLN A 150 3.86 21.42 3.94
N TRP A 151 4.80 20.48 3.91
CA TRP A 151 4.97 19.57 2.79
C TRP A 151 3.90 18.49 2.79
N ASN A 152 3.29 18.26 1.63
CA ASN A 152 2.40 17.13 1.41
C ASN A 152 3.15 16.02 0.65
N PRO A 153 3.49 14.90 1.29
CA PRO A 153 4.28 13.84 0.67
C PRO A 153 3.50 13.08 -0.42
N ASN A 154 2.16 13.14 -0.43
CA ASN A 154 1.33 12.46 -1.42
C ASN A 154 1.18 13.24 -2.73
N THR A 155 1.22 14.58 -2.66
CA THR A 155 1.12 15.44 -3.86
C THR A 155 2.45 16.05 -4.25
N CYS A 156 3.49 15.87 -3.43
CA CYS A 156 4.81 16.47 -3.61
C CYS A 156 4.76 18.00 -3.74
N THR A 157 3.91 18.64 -2.93
CA THR A 157 3.71 20.10 -2.97
C THR A 157 3.82 20.73 -1.60
N CYS A 158 4.31 21.97 -1.58
CA CYS A 158 4.34 22.80 -0.38
C CYS A 158 3.04 23.60 -0.27
N GLN A 159 2.20 23.26 0.71
CA GLN A 159 0.87 23.83 0.89
C GLN A 159 0.75 24.60 2.22
N CYS A 160 -0.26 25.45 2.35
CA CYS A 160 -0.55 26.11 3.62
C CYS A 160 -1.13 25.09 4.60
N ARG A 161 -0.75 25.20 5.89
CA ARG A 161 -1.30 24.33 6.94
C ARG A 161 -2.81 24.55 7.11
N GLU A 162 -3.24 25.79 7.01
CA GLU A 162 -4.64 26.19 7.10
C GLU A 162 -4.96 27.16 5.96
N GLU A 163 -6.04 26.87 5.23
CA GLU A 163 -6.64 27.78 4.27
C GLU A 163 -7.84 28.46 4.91
N VAL A 164 -7.73 29.77 5.17
CA VAL A 164 -8.79 30.55 5.81
C VAL A 164 -9.58 31.34 4.78
N LYS A 165 -10.90 31.44 5.00
CA LYS A 165 -11.76 32.33 4.21
C LYS A 165 -11.52 33.77 4.65
N CYS A 166 -11.03 34.58 3.72
CA CYS A 166 -10.77 35.99 3.98
C CYS A 166 -12.06 36.82 4.04
N THR A 167 -12.01 37.92 4.78
CA THR A 167 -13.09 38.91 4.87
C THR A 167 -13.24 39.69 3.56
N THR A 168 -14.38 40.35 3.37
CA THR A 168 -14.67 41.15 2.17
C THR A 168 -13.55 42.16 1.86
N GLY A 169 -12.96 42.05 0.67
CA GLY A 169 -11.89 42.94 0.20
C GLY A 169 -10.47 42.38 0.29
N SER A 170 -10.26 41.21 0.90
CA SER A 170 -8.97 40.50 0.89
C SER A 170 -9.06 39.13 0.23
N ILE A 171 -7.93 38.64 -0.29
CA ILE A 171 -7.78 37.35 -0.97
C ILE A 171 -6.71 36.56 -0.24
N PHE A 172 -6.90 35.25 -0.10
CA PHE A 172 -5.90 34.38 0.51
C PHE A 172 -4.74 34.16 -0.46
N ASP A 173 -3.53 34.53 -0.03
CA ASP A 173 -2.29 34.34 -0.77
C ASP A 173 -1.66 32.99 -0.37
N LEU A 174 -1.60 32.04 -1.30
CA LEU A 174 -1.03 30.71 -1.09
C LEU A 174 0.51 30.71 -0.94
N SER A 175 1.19 31.77 -1.39
CA SER A 175 2.63 31.93 -1.19
C SER A 175 2.96 32.38 0.23
N GLN A 176 2.11 33.22 0.83
CA GLN A 176 2.32 33.77 2.18
C GLN A 176 1.50 33.05 3.26
N CYS A 177 0.48 32.28 2.85
CA CYS A 177 -0.53 31.66 3.71
C CYS A 177 -1.27 32.70 4.57
N LYS A 178 -1.62 33.84 3.97
CA LYS A 178 -2.27 34.98 4.65
C LYS A 178 -3.27 35.69 3.74
N CYS A 179 -4.27 36.34 4.34
CA CYS A 179 -5.17 37.23 3.62
C CYS A 179 -4.48 38.56 3.29
N VAL A 180 -4.38 38.89 2.01
CA VAL A 180 -3.80 40.16 1.52
C VAL A 180 -4.88 41.00 0.84
N ILE A 181 -4.80 42.31 0.97
CA ILE A 181 -5.73 43.25 0.31
C ILE A 181 -5.29 43.41 -1.15
N LYS A 182 -6.19 43.20 -2.11
CA LYS A 182 -5.88 43.45 -3.53
C LYS A 182 -5.71 44.96 -3.73
N GLN A 183 -4.48 45.43 -3.92
CA GLN A 183 -4.26 46.82 -4.32
C GLN A 183 -4.82 47.00 -5.75
N VAL A 184 -5.97 47.69 -5.85
CA VAL A 184 -6.45 48.19 -7.13
C VAL A 184 -5.47 49.27 -7.55
N ARG A 185 -4.60 48.97 -8.55
CA ARG A 185 -3.75 49.99 -9.19
C ARG A 185 -4.66 51.05 -9.79
N THR A 186 -4.92 52.14 -9.07
CA THR A 186 -5.56 53.33 -9.65
C THR A 186 -4.58 53.98 -10.62
N ARG A 187 -5.00 54.19 -11.87
CA ARG A 187 -4.28 54.89 -12.95
C ARG A 187 -4.01 56.37 -12.60
N LYS A 188 -3.15 56.66 -11.62
CA LYS A 188 -2.73 58.03 -11.28
C LYS A 188 -1.24 58.07 -10.88
N ALA A 189 -0.38 57.46 -11.70
CA ALA A 189 1.07 57.60 -11.58
C ALA A 189 1.76 57.59 -12.96
N GLU A 190 1.17 58.29 -13.94
CA GLU A 190 1.75 58.45 -15.30
C GLU A 190 1.77 59.93 -15.75
N GLN A 191 1.71 60.88 -14.80
CA GLN A 191 1.72 62.31 -15.11
C GLN A 191 2.58 63.11 -14.11
N ARG A 192 3.81 62.66 -13.87
CA ARG A 192 4.87 63.48 -13.25
C ARG A 192 6.25 63.16 -13.84
N ASP A 193 6.34 63.05 -15.17
CA ASP A 193 7.63 63.04 -15.88
C ASP A 193 7.48 63.73 -17.26
N ILE A 194 6.66 64.79 -17.33
CA ILE A 194 6.58 65.73 -18.46
C ILE A 194 6.40 67.13 -17.87
N ASN A 195 7.43 67.64 -17.22
CA ASN A 195 7.71 69.07 -17.03
C ASN A 195 9.01 69.17 -16.23
N ASP A 196 10.11 68.86 -16.90
CA ASP A 196 11.34 69.59 -16.67
C ASP A 196 11.91 69.87 -18.06
N HIS A 197 11.71 71.11 -18.50
CA HIS A 197 12.20 71.70 -19.74
C HIS A 197 13.30 72.67 -19.35
#